data_AF-A0ABD7J6W5-F1
#
_entry.id   AF-A0ABD7J6W5-F1
#
_cell.length_a   1.000
_cell.length_b   1.000
_cell.length_c   1.000
_cell.angle_alpha   90.00
_cell.angle_beta   90.00
_cell.angle_gamma   90.00
#
_symmetry.space_group_name_H-M   'P 1'
#
loop_
_entity.id
_entity.type
_entity.pdbx_description
1 polymer ?
#
loop_
_entity_poly.entity_id
_entity_poly.type
_entity_poly.pdbx_seq_one_letter_code
_entity_poly.pdbx_strand_id
1 'polypeptide(L)' 'MKLEDLTGDDRTLVVVALQALFRERSNSYHAACTACQLAGEKPPAENLFCVEESISAIRRMGALPQR' A
#
# COMPACT_ATOMS: atom_id res chain seq x y z
N MET A 1 17.74 -11.54 7.28
CA MET A 1 17.31 -10.28 7.91
C MET A 1 15.81 -10.17 7.77
N LYS A 2 15.06 -10.05 8.86
CA LYS A 2 13.62 -9.82 8.82
C LYS A 2 13.35 -8.32 8.87
N LEU A 3 12.18 -7.90 8.37
CA LEU A 3 11.76 -6.49 8.39
C LEU A 3 11.71 -5.96 9.84
N GLU A 4 11.25 -6.80 10.75
CA GLU A 4 11.12 -6.55 12.17
C GLU A 4 12.48 -6.34 12.89
N ASP A 5 13.58 -6.76 12.27
CA ASP A 5 14.93 -6.63 12.83
C ASP A 5 15.54 -5.24 12.53
N LEU A 6 14.93 -4.46 11.64
CA LEU A 6 15.45 -3.14 11.25
C LEU A 6 15.24 -2.12 12.36
N THR A 7 16.25 -1.27 12.56
CA THR A 7 16.24 -0.20 13.57
C THR A 7 16.79 1.09 12.99
N GLY A 8 16.68 2.20 13.73
CA GLY A 8 17.26 3.50 13.34
C GLY A 8 16.78 4.00 11.97
N ASP A 9 17.73 4.48 11.18
CA ASP A 9 17.48 5.09 9.88
C ASP A 9 17.00 4.08 8.84
N ASP A 10 17.51 2.84 8.86
CA ASP A 10 17.08 1.78 7.95
C ASP A 10 15.59 1.45 8.15
N ARG A 11 15.16 1.34 9.41
CA ARG A 11 13.74 1.19 9.74
C ARG A 11 12.93 2.36 9.20
N THR A 12 13.41 3.58 9.42
CA THR A 12 12.71 4.80 9.00
C THR A 12 12.54 4.84 7.49
N LEU A 13 13.60 4.55 6.74
CA LEU A 13 13.59 4.53 5.28
C LEU A 13 12.60 3.49 4.75
N VAL A 14 12.60 2.28 5.33
CA VAL A 14 11.67 1.23 4.93
C VAL A 14 10.22 1.58 5.25
N VAL A 15 9.94 2.19 6.40
CA VAL A 15 8.57 2.66 6.73
C VAL A 15 8.11 3.70 5.71
N VAL A 16 8.93 4.68 5.37
CA VAL A 16 8.59 5.71 4.37
C VAL A 16 8.36 5.08 2.99
N ALA A 17 9.21 4.14 2.56
CA ALA A 17 9.06 3.44 1.30
C ALA A 17 7.76 2.63 1.24
N LEU A 18 7.42 1.91 2.32
CA LEU A 18 6.18 1.14 2.40
C LEU A 18 4.95 2.05 2.40
N GLN A 19 4.99 3.20 3.07
CA GLN A 19 3.91 4.19 3.03
C GLN A 19 3.74 4.79 1.63
N ALA A 20 4.84 5.05 0.91
CA ALA A 20 4.79 5.47 -0.49
C ALA A 20 4.15 4.40 -1.39
N LEU A 21 4.54 3.14 -1.21
CA LEU A 21 3.96 2.00 -1.92
C LEU A 21 2.45 1.85 -1.64
N PHE A 22 2.04 2.03 -0.38
CA PHE A 22 0.62 2.02 0.00
C PHE A 22 -0.16 3.10 -0.75
N ARG A 23 0.33 4.35 -0.78
CA ARG A 23 -0.31 5.43 -1.51
C ARG A 23 -0.43 5.12 -3.00
N GLU A 24 0.64 4.64 -3.62
CA GLU A 24 0.65 4.31 -5.05
C GLU A 24 -0.39 3.23 -5.40
N ARG A 25 -0.44 2.15 -4.60
CA ARG A 25 -1.39 1.05 -4.81
C ARG A 25 -2.83 1.48 -4.56
N SER A 26 -3.09 2.23 -3.49
CA SER A 26 -4.42 2.78 -3.22
C SER A 26 -4.87 3.74 -4.33
N ASN A 27 -3.99 4.61 -4.82
CA ASN A 27 -4.32 5.54 -5.90
C ASN A 27 -4.60 4.80 -7.21
N SER A 28 -3.79 3.77 -7.52
CA SER A 28 -3.99 2.92 -8.70
C SER A 28 -5.34 2.19 -8.66
N TYR A 29 -5.70 1.61 -7.51
CA TYR A 29 -6.99 0.97 -7.31
C TYR A 29 -8.15 1.95 -7.50
N HIS A 30 -8.10 3.12 -6.85
CA HIS A 30 -9.15 4.13 -6.99
C HIS A 30 -9.25 4.66 -8.42
N ALA A 31 -8.14 4.88 -9.10
CA ALA A 31 -8.13 5.31 -10.51
C ALA A 31 -8.81 4.28 -11.41
N ALA A 32 -8.51 2.99 -11.22
CA ALA A 32 -9.15 1.90 -11.96
C ALA A 32 -10.65 1.81 -11.65
N CYS A 33 -11.05 1.93 -10.38
CA CYS A 33 -12.45 1.99 -9.98
C CYS A 33 -13.19 3.14 -10.66
N THR A 34 -12.61 4.35 -10.66
CA THR A 34 -13.19 5.52 -11.34
C THR A 34 -13.34 5.28 -12.83
N ALA A 35 -12.32 4.72 -13.50
CA ALA A 35 -12.39 4.41 -14.92
C ALA A 35 -13.51 3.40 -15.24
N CYS A 36 -13.63 2.31 -14.47
CA CYS A 36 -14.70 1.33 -14.62
C CYS A 36 -16.08 1.94 -14.41
N GLN A 37 -16.25 2.76 -13.35
CA GLN A 37 -17.51 3.45 -13.08
C GLN A 37 -17.94 4.36 -14.22
N LEU A 38 -17.01 5.15 -14.78
CA LEU A 38 -17.28 6.01 -15.93
C LEU A 38 -17.63 5.23 -17.20
N ALA A 39 -17.10 4.01 -17.34
CA ALA A 39 -17.40 3.11 -18.44
C ALA A 39 -18.70 2.29 -18.24
N GLY A 40 -19.34 2.37 -17.07
CA GLY A 40 -20.48 1.52 -16.72
C GLY A 40 -20.10 0.06 -16.42
N GLU A 41 -18.80 -0.20 -16.18
CA GLU A 41 -18.23 -1.52 -15.90
C GLU A 41 -18.12 -1.78 -14.40
N LYS A 42 -18.00 -3.05 -14.02
CA LYS A 42 -17.78 -3.44 -12.62
C LYS A 42 -16.36 -3.04 -12.17
N PRO A 43 -16.20 -2.50 -10.95
CA PRO A 43 -14.88 -2.24 -10.38
C PRO A 43 -14.00 -3.50 -10.31
N PRO A 44 -12.68 -3.36 -10.44
CA PRO A 44 -11.76 -4.49 -10.26
C PRO A 44 -11.74 -4.95 -8.80
N ALA A 45 -11.30 -6.18 -8.56
CA ALA A 45 -11.07 -6.65 -7.20
C ALA A 45 -9.86 -5.95 -6.58
N GLU A 46 -9.99 -5.47 -5.34
CA GLU A 46 -8.94 -4.72 -4.63
C GLU A 46 -7.64 -5.52 -4.45
N ASN A 47 -7.74 -6.84 -4.30
CA ASN A 47 -6.59 -7.74 -4.16
C ASN A 47 -5.67 -7.73 -5.40
N LEU A 48 -6.15 -7.33 -6.58
CA LEU A 48 -5.31 -7.17 -7.77
C LEU A 48 -4.27 -6.06 -7.62
N PHE A 49 -4.52 -5.09 -6.74
CA PHE A 49 -3.62 -3.95 -6.48
C PHE A 49 -2.73 -4.18 -5.25
N CYS A 50 -2.90 -5.30 -4.54
CA CYS A 50 -2.13 -5.69 -3.38
C CYS A 50 -2.02 -4.61 -2.28
N VAL A 51 -3.12 -3.89 -2.02
CA VAL A 51 -3.17 -2.81 -1.02
C VAL A 51 -2.94 -3.38 0.38
N GLU A 52 -3.60 -4.49 0.72
CA GLU A 52 -3.50 -5.13 2.04
C GLU A 52 -2.09 -5.64 2.36
N GLU A 53 -1.33 -6.09 1.37
CA GLU A 53 0.05 -6.53 1.54
C GLU A 53 0.95 -5.37 1.96
N SER A 54 0.71 -4.18 1.40
CA SER A 54 1.43 -2.97 1.83
C SER A 54 1.07 -2.57 3.26
N ILE A 55 -0.21 -2.64 3.63
CA ILE A 55 -0.69 -2.37 5.00
C ILE A 55 -0.08 -3.37 5.99
N SER A 56 -0.09 -4.67 5.64
CA SER A 56 0.49 -5.74 6.45
C SER A 56 1.99 -5.52 6.69
N ALA A 57 2.74 -5.18 5.64
CA ALA A 57 4.16 -4.86 5.76
C ALA A 57 4.41 -3.64 6.68
N ILE A 58 3.63 -2.57 6.54
CA ILE A 58 3.74 -1.38 7.41
C ILE A 58 3.46 -1.74 8.88
N ARG A 59 2.42 -2.55 9.12
CA ARG A 59 2.05 -3.01 10.48
C ARG A 59 3.13 -3.87 11.11
N ARG A 60 3.78 -4.75 10.34
CA ARG A 60 4.92 -5.57 10.82
C ARG A 60 6.10 -4.70 11.29
N MET A 61 6.26 -3.50 10.73
CA MET A 61 7.27 -2.52 11.16
C MET A 61 6.85 -1.71 12.40
N GLY A 62 5.66 -1.96 12.97
CA GLY A 62 5.10 -1.18 14.07
C GLY A 62 4.69 0.25 13.67
N ALA A 63 4.37 0.46 12.39
CA ALA A 63 3.92 1.74 11.85
C ALA A 63 2.47 1.65 11.36
N LEU A 64 1.92 2.79 10.92
CA LEU A 64 0.57 2.88 10.34
C LEU A 64 0.63 3.40 8.90
N PRO A 65 -0.30 2.97 8.02
CA PRO A 65 -0.45 3.55 6.70
C PRO A 65 -0.70 5.06 6.79
N GLN A 66 -0.08 5.82 5.89
CA GLN A 66 -0.27 7.27 5.80
C GLN A 66 -0.69 7.63 4.39
N ARG A 67 -1.82 8.34 4.29
CA ARG A 67 -2.35 8.90 3.04
C ARG A 67 -1.58 10.15 2.62
#